data_AF-A0A0Q6C9T3-F1
#
_entry.id   AF-A0A0Q6C9T3-F1
#
_cell.length_a   1.000
_cell.length_b   1.000
_cell.length_c   1.000
_cell.angle_alpha   90.00
_cell.angle_beta   90.00
_cell.angle_gamma   90.00
#
_symmetry.space_group_name_H-M   'P 1'
#
loop_
_entity.id
_entity.type
_entity.pdbx_description
1 polymer ?
#
loop_
_entity_poly.entity_id
_entity_poly.type
_entity_poly.pdbx_seq_one_letter_code
_entity_poly.pdbx_strand_id
1 'polypeptide(L)' 'MSGERKIEGARAFNRGAERHTCPYAPGTIAFHDWIDGWAQQKSEFEQRLQHEHVAMSFRKAG' A
#
# COMPACT_ATOMS: atom_id res chain seq x y z
N MET A 1 -14.88 8.12 12.64
CA MET A 1 -14.09 8.49 11.45
C MET A 1 -12.80 7.66 11.41
N SER A 2 -12.88 6.40 10.97
CA SER A 2 -11.71 5.48 10.89
C SER A 2 -11.13 5.36 9.47
N GLY A 3 -11.83 5.88 8.46
CA GLY A 3 -11.41 5.78 7.05
C GLY A 3 -10.31 6.77 6.65
N GLU A 4 -10.25 7.96 7.27
CA GLU A 4 -9.32 9.02 6.88
C GLU A 4 -7.86 8.61 7.06
N ARG A 5 -7.54 7.92 8.16
CA ARG A 5 -6.18 7.48 8.48
C ARG A 5 -5.72 6.34 7.57
N LYS A 6 -6.63 5.44 7.20
CA LYS A 6 -6.36 4.42 6.16
C LYS A 6 -6.00 5.07 4.83
N ILE A 7 -6.77 6.08 4.42
CA ILE A 7 -6.48 6.84 3.19
C ILE A 7 -5.13 7.55 3.27
N GLU A 8 -4.78 8.14 4.42
CA GLU A 8 -3.46 8.74 4.63
C GLU A 8 -2.32 7.74 4.50
N GLY A 9 -2.46 6.55 5.08
CA GLY A 9 -1.47 5.48 4.96
C GLY A 9 -1.24 5.07 3.50
N ALA A 10 -2.32 4.86 2.75
CA ALA A 10 -2.25 4.56 1.32
C ALA A 10 -1.56 5.68 0.53
N ARG A 11 -1.90 6.94 0.81
CA ARG A 11 -1.25 8.12 0.18
C ARG A 11 0.23 8.21 0.53
N ALA A 12 0.62 7.87 1.74
CA ALA A 12 2.02 7.90 2.17
C ALA A 12 2.86 6.87 1.38
N PHE A 13 2.34 5.65 1.18
CA PHE A 13 2.98 4.68 0.29
C PHE A 13 3.16 5.22 -1.13
N ASN A 14 2.11 5.82 -1.70
CA ASN A 14 2.18 6.40 -3.06
C ASN A 14 3.20 7.54 -3.19
N ARG A 15 3.58 8.19 -2.08
CA ARG A 15 4.66 9.20 -2.03
C ARG A 15 6.05 8.60 -1.77
N GLY A 16 6.15 7.28 -1.62
CA GLY A 16 7.40 6.57 -1.31
C GLY A 16 7.77 6.58 0.17
N ALA A 17 6.84 6.91 1.07
CA ALA A 17 7.10 6.86 2.50
C ALA A 17 7.22 5.41 2.99
N GLU A 18 8.18 5.15 3.87
CA GLU A 18 8.36 3.84 4.49
C GLU A 18 7.34 3.62 5.62
N ARG A 19 6.99 2.37 5.89
CA ARG A 19 6.00 2.02 6.93
C ARG A 19 6.37 2.57 8.33
N HIS A 20 7.65 2.64 8.66
CA HIS A 20 8.13 3.10 9.97
C HIS A 20 8.01 4.61 10.18
N THR A 21 7.76 5.38 9.12
CA THR A 21 7.54 6.84 9.21
C THR A 21 6.10 7.20 9.59
N CYS A 22 5.33 6.23 10.10
CA CYS A 22 3.97 6.47 10.58
C CYS A 22 4.00 7.56 11.68
N PRO A 23 3.22 8.65 11.53
CA PRO A 23 3.25 9.77 12.48
C PRO A 23 2.52 9.46 13.80
N TYR A 24 1.79 8.34 13.87
CA TYR A 24 0.99 7.98 15.02
C TYR A 24 1.75 7.10 16.01
N ALA A 25 1.47 7.25 17.30
CA ALA A 25 2.08 6.44 18.33
C ALA A 25 1.74 4.95 18.16
N PRO A 26 2.73 4.04 18.23
CA PRO A 26 2.50 2.59 18.14
C PRO A 26 1.45 2.10 19.13
N GLY A 27 0.61 1.15 18.69
CA GLY A 27 -0.46 0.56 19.51
C GLY A 27 -1.75 1.38 19.58
N THR A 28 -1.78 2.60 19.05
CA THR A 28 -3.02 3.37 18.93
C THR A 28 -3.88 2.88 17.75
N ILE A 29 -5.19 3.12 17.81
CA ILE A 29 -6.11 2.85 16.69
C ILE A 29 -5.66 3.62 15.44
N ALA A 30 -5.18 4.86 15.61
CA ALA A 30 -4.69 5.69 14.52
C ALA A 30 -3.48 5.07 13.81
N PHE A 31 -2.54 4.49 14.58
CA PHE A 31 -1.41 3.76 14.05
C PHE A 31 -1.87 2.52 13.27
N HIS A 32 -2.78 1.71 13.81
CA HIS A 32 -3.28 0.54 13.11
C HIS A 32 -4.01 0.91 11.81
N ASP A 33 -4.91 1.89 11.84
CA ASP A 33 -5.63 2.35 10.64
C ASP A 33 -4.65 2.83 9.56
N TRP A 34 -3.65 3.64 9.92
CA TRP A 34 -2.68 4.13 8.95
C TRP A 34 -1.82 3.01 8.36
N ILE A 35 -1.32 2.10 9.21
CA ILE A 35 -0.50 0.96 8.78
C ILE A 35 -1.28 0.03 7.87
N ASP A 36 -2.55 -0.25 8.17
CA ASP A 36 -3.45 -1.05 7.34
C ASP A 36 -3.57 -0.46 5.93
N GLY A 37 -3.86 0.85 5.84
CA GLY A 37 -4.00 1.53 4.56
C GLY A 37 -2.70 1.54 3.73
N TRP A 38 -1.56 1.77 4.39
CA TRP A 38 -0.25 1.68 3.75
C TRP A 38 0.04 0.27 3.21
N ALA A 39 -0.22 -0.75 4.02
CA ALA A 39 0.01 -2.15 3.66
C ALA A 39 -0.93 -2.62 2.53
N GLN A 40 -2.19 -2.19 2.56
CA GLN A 40 -3.14 -2.47 1.49
C GLN A 40 -2.66 -1.89 0.15
N GLN A 41 -2.28 -0.61 0.13
CA GLN A 41 -1.81 0.03 -1.10
C GLN A 41 -0.54 -0.62 -1.65
N LYS A 42 0.39 -1.03 -0.76
CA LYS A 42 1.57 -1.79 -1.15
C LYS A 42 1.20 -3.12 -1.82
N SER A 43 0.30 -3.89 -1.22
CA SER A 43 -0.15 -5.18 -1.77
C SER A 43 -0.81 -5.00 -3.14
N GLU A 44 -1.65 -4.00 -3.31
CA GLU A 44 -2.27 -3.68 -4.61
C GLU A 44 -1.24 -3.28 -5.68
N PHE A 45 -0.24 -2.50 -5.29
CA PHE A 45 0.86 -2.13 -6.17
C PHE A 45 1.68 -3.36 -6.60
N GLU A 46 2.04 -4.24 -5.66
CA GLU A 46 2.76 -5.49 -5.94
C GLU A 46 1.93 -6.42 -6.84
N GLN A 47 0.64 -6.57 -6.59
CA GLN A 47 -0.26 -7.34 -7.45
C GLN A 47 -0.35 -6.78 -8.86
N ARG A 48 -0.40 -5.45 -9.03
CA ARG A 48 -0.39 -4.80 -10.35
C ARG A 48 0.90 -5.09 -11.11
N LEU A 49 2.06 -5.02 -10.43
CA LEU A 49 3.34 -5.35 -11.05
C LEU A 49 3.40 -6.82 -11.49
N GLN A 50 2.89 -7.74 -10.67
CA GLN A 50 2.81 -9.16 -11.04
C GLN A 50 1.88 -9.39 -12.22
N HIS A 51 0.69 -8.78 -12.24
CA HIS A 51 -0.26 -8.92 -13.33
C HIS A 51 0.29 -8.35 -14.65
N GLU A 52 0.99 -7.23 -14.60
CA GLU A 52 1.68 -6.66 -15.76
C GLU A 52 2.79 -7.61 -16.28
N HIS A 53 3.61 -8.17 -15.38
CA HIS A 53 4.67 -9.11 -15.73
C HIS A 53 4.13 -10.38 -16.40
N VAL A 54 3.02 -10.92 -15.88
CA VAL A 54 2.33 -12.07 -16.47
C VAL A 54 1.75 -11.71 -17.85
N ALA A 55 1.09 -10.56 -17.98
CA ALA A 55 0.52 -10.11 -19.26
C ALA A 55 1.57 -9.88 -20.36
N MET A 56 2.79 -9.45 -20.02
CA MET A 56 3.89 -9.33 -20.99
C MET A 56 4.47 -10.70 -21.39
N SER A 57 4.50 -11.66 -20.47
CA SER A 57 5.03 -13.00 -20.71
C SER A 57 4.21 -13.79 -21.74
N PHE A 58 2.89 -13.60 -21.77
CA PHE A 58 2.01 -14.24 -22.78
C PHE A 58 2.15 -13.67 -24.20
N ARG A 59 2.68 -12.44 -24.37
CA ARG A 59 2.85 -11.83 -25.71
C ARG A 59 4.10 -12.29 -26.44
N LYS A 60 5.03 -12.97 -25.78
CA LYS A 60 6.31 -13.42 -26.38
C LYS A 60 6.29 -14.88 -26.85
N ALA A 61 5.18 -15.60 -26.64
CA ALA A 61 5.02 -17.01 -27.00
C ALA A 61 4.07 -17.23 -28.20
N GLY A 62 3.74 -16.17 -28.95
CA GLY A 62 2.92 -16.22 -30.17
C GLY A 62 3.76 -16.04 -31.43
#